data_AF-A0A8T5PJX4-F1
#
_entry.id   AF-A0A8T5PJX4-F1
#
_cell.length_a   1.000
_cell.length_b   1.000
_cell.length_c   1.000
_cell.angle_alpha   90.00
_cell.angle_beta   90.00
_cell.angle_gamma   90.00
#
_symmetry.space_group_name_H-M   'P 1'
#
loop_
_entity.id
_entity.type
_entity.pdbx_description
1 polymer ?
#
loop_
_entity_poly.entity_id
_entity_poly.type
_entity_poly.pdbx_seq_one_letter_code
_entity_poly.pdbx_strand_id
1 'polypeptide(L)'
;MIPGGVDPKKVEQMLRQLGMQMEDIKASQVIIKAEGGDIIIDDPQVVKTTMRDQVIYQVSGNVRQSVSQEDIKLVMEQTGIKDEEKIKKAIIEAKGDIVEAIMKLKQ
;
A
#
# COMPACT_ATOMS: atom_id res chain seq x y z
N MET A 1 -23.99 7.26 -11.22
CA MET A 1 -23.92 8.70 -11.52
C MET A 1 -24.99 9.38 -10.67
N ILE A 2 -24.61 10.26 -9.73
CA ILE A 2 -25.59 11.04 -8.96
C ILE A 2 -25.89 12.32 -9.76
N PRO A 3 -27.14 12.56 -10.20
CA PRO A 3 -27.50 13.72 -11.01
C PRO A 3 -27.73 14.96 -10.13
N GLY A 4 -27.22 16.11 -10.56
CA GLY A 4 -27.33 17.39 -9.84
C GLY A 4 -26.24 17.56 -8.79
N GLY A 5 -25.22 18.36 -9.12
CA GLY A 5 -24.08 18.62 -8.26
C GLY A 5 -24.49 19.16 -6.89
N VAL A 6 -24.48 18.28 -5.89
CA VAL A 6 -24.67 18.67 -4.50
C VAL A 6 -23.46 19.51 -4.09
N ASP A 7 -23.73 20.69 -3.53
CA ASP A 7 -22.69 21.59 -3.01
C ASP A 7 -21.81 20.81 -2.02
N PRO A 8 -20.47 20.74 -2.22
CA PRO A 8 -19.55 20.01 -1.35
C PRO A 8 -19.72 20.35 0.13
N LYS A 9 -20.04 21.62 0.45
CA LYS A 9 -20.27 22.06 1.83
C LYS A 9 -21.54 21.48 2.44
N LYS A 10 -22.59 21.28 1.63
CA LYS A 10 -23.82 20.64 2.08
C LYS A 10 -23.61 19.15 2.34
N VAL A 11 -22.80 18.49 1.51
CA VAL A 11 -22.41 17.08 1.75
C VAL A 11 -21.64 16.97 3.07
N GLU A 12 -20.65 17.82 3.29
CA GLU A 12 -19.87 17.82 4.54
C GLU A 12 -20.75 18.08 5.78
N GLN A 13 -21.68 19.03 5.70
CA GLN A 13 -22.64 19.29 6.79
C GLN A 13 -23.56 18.09 7.06
N MET A 14 -24.07 17.43 6.02
CA MET A 14 -24.90 16.23 6.15
C MET A 14 -24.11 15.08 6.80
N LEU A 15 -22.85 14.87 6.40
CA LEU A 15 -22.00 13.83 6.98
C LEU A 15 -21.71 14.10 8.46
N ARG A 16 -21.44 15.35 8.85
CA ARG A 16 -21.27 15.74 10.26
C ARG A 16 -22.53 15.48 11.09
N GLN A 17 -23.73 15.75 10.54
CA GLN A 17 -25.00 15.46 11.22
C GLN A 17 -25.24 13.97 11.44
N LEU A 18 -24.68 13.12 10.57
CA LEU A 18 -24.71 11.65 10.72
C LEU A 18 -23.62 11.13 11.68
N GLY A 19 -22.86 12.02 12.33
CA GLY A 19 -21.79 11.66 13.25
C GLY A 19 -20.51 11.18 12.56
N MET A 20 -20.33 11.50 11.27
CA MET A 20 -19.10 11.25 10.53
C MET A 20 -18.24 12.51 10.49
N GLN A 21 -16.98 12.38 10.91
CA GLN A 21 -15.99 13.45 10.81
C GLN A 21 -14.90 13.05 9.80
N MET A 22 -14.67 13.88 8.80
CA MET A 22 -13.62 13.68 7.80
C MET A 22 -12.49 14.68 8.02
N GLU A 23 -11.25 14.22 7.86
CA GLU A 23 -10.03 15.01 8.03
C GLU A 23 -8.99 14.59 6.98
N ASP A 24 -8.47 15.55 6.23
CA ASP A 24 -7.32 15.34 5.35
C ASP A 24 -6.03 15.30 6.17
N ILE A 25 -5.28 14.21 6.05
CA ILE A 25 -3.99 14.03 6.72
C ILE A 25 -2.87 14.31 5.73
N LYS A 26 -2.04 15.29 6.07
CA LYS A 26 -0.80 15.57 5.34
C LYS A 26 0.29 14.58 5.78
N ALA A 27 0.42 13.49 5.03
CA ALA A 27 1.49 12.51 5.21
C ALA A 27 2.50 12.61 4.06
N SER A 28 3.79 12.45 4.37
CA SER A 28 4.83 12.32 3.34
C SER A 28 4.95 10.89 2.81
N GLN A 29 4.56 9.88 3.60
CA GLN A 29 4.61 8.46 3.25
C GLN A 29 3.65 7.65 4.13
N VAL A 30 3.10 6.57 3.59
CA VAL A 30 2.39 5.53 4.36
C VAL A 30 3.13 4.20 4.20
N ILE A 31 3.37 3.49 5.31
CA ILE A 31 3.97 2.16 5.32
C ILE A 31 3.00 1.19 5.99
N ILE A 32 2.56 0.17 5.25
CA ILE A 32 1.74 -0.92 5.78
C ILE A 32 2.67 -2.12 5.97
N LYS A 33 2.91 -2.48 7.23
CA LYS A 33 3.68 -3.67 7.62
C LYS A 33 2.86 -4.93 7.30
N ALA A 34 3.37 -5.79 6.43
CA ALA A 34 2.72 -7.04 6.05
C ALA A 34 3.73 -8.21 6.06
N GLU A 35 3.21 -9.44 6.18
CA GLU A 35 4.04 -10.65 6.34
C GLU A 35 4.98 -10.92 5.14
N GLY A 36 4.61 -10.47 3.93
CA GLY A 36 5.40 -10.63 2.70
C GLY A 36 6.25 -9.41 2.31
N GLY A 37 6.47 -8.47 3.23
CA GLY A 37 7.15 -7.20 2.97
C GLY A 37 6.24 -5.99 3.16
N ASP A 38 6.83 -4.81 3.33
CA ASP A 38 6.06 -3.60 3.57
C ASP A 38 5.44 -3.09 2.27
N ILE A 39 4.19 -2.64 2.32
CA ILE A 39 3.59 -1.84 1.25
C ILE A 39 3.88 -0.39 1.57
N ILE A 40 4.66 0.26 0.72
CA ILE A 40 5.05 1.67 0.84
C ILE A 40 4.22 2.47 -0.16
N ILE A 41 3.61 3.55 0.29
CA ILE A 41 2.82 4.47 -0.52
C ILE A 41 3.49 5.84 -0.43
N ASP A 42 4.15 6.24 -1.50
CA ASP A 42 4.80 7.55 -1.65
C ASP A 42 3.81 8.59 -2.19
N ASP A 43 4.01 9.85 -1.81
CA ASP A 43 3.11 10.98 -2.07
C ASP A 43 1.62 10.68 -1.75
N PRO A 44 1.32 10.16 -0.54
CA PRO A 44 -0.02 9.66 -0.25
C PRO A 44 -1.03 10.80 -0.05
N GLN A 45 -2.22 10.62 -0.61
CA GLN A 45 -3.43 11.33 -0.15
C GLN A 45 -4.13 10.46 0.88
N VAL A 46 -4.24 10.96 2.10
CA VAL A 46 -4.82 10.24 3.25
C VAL A 46 -6.03 11.01 3.77
N VAL A 47 -7.17 10.34 3.83
CA VAL A 47 -8.41 10.87 4.42
C VAL A 47 -8.78 9.99 5.61
N LYS A 48 -8.88 10.58 6.79
CA LYS A 48 -9.38 9.93 8.01
C LYS A 48 -10.86 10.22 8.15
N THR A 49 -11.66 9.18 8.28
CA THR A 49 -13.09 9.25 8.60
C THR A 49 -13.33 8.60 9.95
N THR A 50 -13.84 9.36 10.92
CA THR A 50 -14.25 8.84 12.23
C THR A 50 -15.77 8.67 12.22
N MET A 51 -16.25 7.47 12.57
CA MET A 51 -17.67 7.15 12.67
C MET A 51 -17.92 6.36 13.96
N ARG A 52 -18.50 7.02 14.97
CA ARG A 52 -18.66 6.47 16.34
C ARG A 52 -17.31 5.93 16.87
N ASP A 53 -17.20 4.62 17.04
CA ASP A 53 -16.03 3.93 17.60
C ASP A 53 -15.06 3.41 16.51
N GLN A 54 -15.36 3.67 15.23
CA GLN A 54 -14.53 3.25 14.11
C GLN A 54 -13.77 4.43 13.50
N VAL A 55 -12.48 4.23 13.25
CA VAL A 55 -11.64 5.15 12.48
C VAL A 55 -11.23 4.44 11.20
N ILE A 56 -11.60 5.03 10.07
CA ILE A 56 -11.30 4.53 8.73
C ILE A 56 -10.28 5.46 8.09
N TYR A 57 -9.19 4.91 7.55
CA TYR A 57 -8.25 5.65 6.72
C TYR A 57 -8.41 5.21 5.28
N GLN A 58 -8.69 6.17 4.40
CA GLN A 58 -8.61 5.97 2.96
C GLN A 58 -7.28 6.51 2.48
N VAL A 59 -6.46 5.65 1.88
CA VAL A 59 -5.11 5.99 1.41
C VAL A 59 -5.02 5.72 -0.09
N SER A 60 -4.49 6.67 -0.83
CA SER A 60 -4.16 6.54 -2.25
C SER A 60 -2.81 7.19 -2.54
N GLY A 61 -2.07 6.71 -3.54
CA GLY A 61 -0.75 7.23 -3.89
C GLY A 61 0.05 6.25 -4.74
N ASN A 62 1.35 6.50 -4.87
CA ASN A 62 2.27 5.64 -5.62
C ASN A 62 2.70 4.45 -4.77
N VAL A 63 2.24 3.25 -5.11
CA VAL A 63 2.45 2.04 -4.30
C VAL A 63 3.68 1.27 -4.78
N ARG A 64 4.54 0.87 -3.84
CA ARG A 64 5.65 -0.08 -4.06
C ARG A 64 5.79 -1.05 -2.89
N GLN A 65 6.37 -2.22 -3.13
CA GLN A 65 6.66 -3.20 -2.09
C GLN A 65 8.14 -3.12 -1.68
N SER A 66 8.40 -3.21 -0.37
CA SER A 66 9.73 -3.51 0.13
C SER A 66 9.96 -5.00 0.10
N VAL A 67 11.17 -5.39 -0.26
CA VAL A 67 11.65 -6.77 -0.16
C VAL A 67 12.74 -6.78 0.89
N SER A 68 12.71 -7.77 1.79
CA SER A 68 13.74 -7.86 2.82
C SER A 68 15.11 -8.17 2.18
N GLN A 69 16.17 -7.62 2.77
CA GLN A 69 17.53 -7.88 2.30
C GLN A 69 17.93 -9.35 2.52
N GLU A 70 17.32 -10.02 3.49
CA GLU A 70 17.51 -11.45 3.75
C GLU A 70 16.94 -12.30 2.61
N ASP A 71 15.73 -12.00 2.16
CA ASP A 71 15.11 -12.67 1.02
C ASP A 71 15.90 -12.45 -0.27
N ILE A 72 16.37 -11.22 -0.50
CA ILE A 72 17.22 -10.91 -1.67
C ILE A 72 18.49 -11.77 -1.64
N LYS A 73 19.15 -11.86 -0.49
CA LYS A 73 20.36 -12.69 -0.33
C LYS A 73 20.07 -14.16 -0.54
N LEU A 74 18.98 -14.68 0.02
CA LEU A 74 18.60 -16.07 -0.13
C LEU A 74 18.34 -16.44 -1.59
N VAL A 75 17.60 -15.60 -2.32
CA VAL A 75 17.36 -15.81 -3.76
C VAL A 75 18.65 -15.66 -4.56
N MET A 76 19.51 -14.68 -4.23
CA MET A 76 20.81 -14.47 -4.88
C MET A 76 21.71 -15.70 -4.73
N GLU A 77 21.86 -16.25 -3.54
CA GLU A 77 22.68 -17.44 -3.26
C GLU A 77 22.14 -18.68 -3.99
N GLN A 78 20.82 -18.85 -4.06
CA GLN A 78 20.21 -20.02 -4.68
C GLN A 78 20.19 -19.97 -6.21
N THR A 79 20.07 -18.77 -6.81
CA THR A 79 19.96 -18.57 -8.26
C THR A 79 21.28 -18.20 -8.92
N GLY A 80 22.25 -17.67 -8.17
CA GLY A 80 23.51 -17.13 -8.69
C GLY A 80 23.38 -15.78 -9.40
N ILE A 81 22.19 -15.18 -9.42
CA ILE A 81 21.91 -13.90 -10.07
C ILE A 81 22.37 -12.75 -9.17
N LYS A 82 23.24 -11.86 -9.68
CA LYS A 82 23.72 -10.69 -8.92
C LYS A 82 22.86 -9.42 -9.10
N ASP A 83 21.87 -9.48 -9.98
CA ASP A 83 20.97 -8.39 -10.26
C ASP A 83 19.87 -8.31 -9.18
N GLU A 84 20.03 -7.39 -8.24
CA GLU A 84 19.07 -7.18 -7.14
C GLU A 84 17.70 -6.72 -7.63
N GLU A 85 17.62 -5.90 -8.68
CA GLU A 85 16.34 -5.41 -9.20
C GLU A 85 15.54 -6.56 -9.80
N LYS A 86 16.21 -7.46 -10.52
CA LYS A 86 15.58 -8.68 -11.05
C LYS A 86 15.08 -9.60 -9.93
N ILE A 87 15.85 -9.75 -8.85
CA ILE A 87 15.46 -10.56 -7.68
C ILE A 87 14.26 -9.95 -6.95
N LYS A 88 14.30 -8.65 -6.66
CA LYS A 88 13.19 -7.94 -6.01
C LYS A 88 11.91 -8.10 -6.82
N LYS A 89 11.98 -7.92 -8.14
CA LYS A 89 10.83 -8.07 -9.03
C LYS A 89 10.26 -9.48 -8.99
N ALA A 90 11.10 -10.51 -9.01
CA ALA A 90 10.66 -11.90 -8.93
C ALA A 90 9.97 -12.21 -7.58
N ILE A 91 10.50 -11.69 -6.47
CA ILE A 91 9.90 -11.86 -5.14
C ILE A 91 8.55 -11.14 -5.04
N ILE A 92 8.46 -9.92 -5.57
CA ILE A 92 7.21 -9.14 -5.64
C ILE A 92 6.17 -9.86 -6.51
N GLU A 93 6.56 -10.38 -7.68
CA GLU A 93 5.67 -11.13 -8.57
C GLU A 93 5.23 -12.47 -7.95
N ALA A 94 6.05 -13.06 -7.11
CA ALA A 94 5.73 -14.23 -6.29
C ALA A 94 4.98 -13.86 -5.00
N LYS A 95 4.62 -12.59 -4.79
CA LYS A 95 3.90 -12.09 -3.61
C LYS A 95 4.58 -12.46 -2.27
N GLY A 96 5.90 -12.49 -2.25
CA GLY A 96 6.69 -12.88 -1.08
C GLY A 96 6.96 -14.39 -0.95
N ASP A 97 6.47 -15.25 -1.87
CA ASP A 97 6.86 -16.66 -1.89
C ASP A 97 8.27 -16.82 -2.47
N ILE A 98 9.24 -17.04 -1.58
CA ILE A 98 10.65 -17.13 -1.94
C ILE A 98 10.94 -18.36 -2.81
N VAL A 99 10.25 -19.47 -2.57
CA VAL A 99 10.46 -20.71 -3.35
C VAL A 99 9.97 -20.51 -4.77
N GLU A 100 8.77 -19.93 -4.93
CA GLU A 100 8.22 -19.60 -6.25
C GLU A 100 9.12 -18.60 -6.99
N ALA A 101 9.64 -17.59 -6.30
CA ALA A 101 10.58 -16.62 -6.88
C ALA A 101 11.88 -17.28 -7.39
N ILE A 102 12.48 -18.19 -6.60
CA ILE A 102 13.68 -18.94 -7.01
C ILE A 102 13.38 -19.82 -8.23
N MET A 103 12.25 -20.51 -8.25
CA MET A 103 11.86 -21.37 -9.38
C MET A 103 11.67 -20.56 -10.67
N LYS A 104 11.03 -19.39 -10.60
CA LYS A 104 10.87 -18.47 -11.75
C LYS A 104 12.21 -17.97 -12.29
N LEU A 105 13.20 -17.78 -11.43
CA LEU A 105 14.51 -17.24 -11.82
C LEU A 105 15.49 -18.29 -12.36
N LYS A 106 15.26 -19.58 -12.07
CA LYS A 106 16.06 -20.71 -12.58
C LYS A 106 15.59 -21.27 -13.91
N GLN A 107 14.39 -20.91 -14.35
CA GLN A 107 13.90 -21.19 -15.71
C GLN A 107 14.50 -20.18 -16.69
#